data_AF-A2C3S3-F1
#
_entry.id   AF-A2C3S3-F1
#
_cell.length_a   1.000
_cell.length_b   1.000
_cell.length_c   1.000
_cell.angle_alpha   90.00
_cell.angle_beta   90.00
_cell.angle_gamma   90.00
#
_symmetry.space_group_name_H-M   'P 1'
#
loop_
_entity.id
_entity.type
_entity.pdbx_description
1 polymer ?
#
loop_
_entity_poly.entity_id
_entity_poly.type
_entity_poly.pdbx_seq_one_letter_code
_entity_poly.pdbx_strand_id
1 'polypeptide(L)'
;MGTLDGVYKSYQIETSLEIEPFNRYIEVYGVKIAGLKATGGNVAVKDEFIRKIAQTTKLLLNPEDTSIDSDSQIKAIKHLKTINTLQRIGVDEMDSYTPTLNGDNYSGWDLTNDQHSLTDFIWQFNLSGNSDKTANSQITEVLEHLLHTLVRFALPGAFPAQFLFIEDRSPEYGGDVTKEEPILSGLLYEAAKEAINNRVFDASSYNHMGVGSFTYWKTVMVEYQYALTFAEWGYIEKYSGSLDPEWSDNYLTSDKIKEGNPLGHSLYENYIKKVISKPSSNELEEIFKENNQGLSGYIANTGSSSNDELTGSSSNETFFASEGSDIINGKGGNDTSIYSGKFSDYSFTREDNSLAIADQRTGKNNGTDTLSNIEYIQFSDQKVEESKVDVVKTYSGKFSDYKFYNKGNGVYQIKTDSGYDDITGFPLLTFTGEGTTSSFKDISAIADIKGTFDQVTGLNTDSGRMFRLYNASFKRLPDSDGLAYWIDNFSSGRNSIRVVASSFLGSAEFAERYGDNVSDSTYVNTLYKNVLGRDADAGGLNYWLGQLNSGAETRYEVLLGFSESAENKTLFTEMTGLIE
;
A
#
# COMPACT_ATOMS: atom_id res chain seq x y z
N MET A 1 -0.66 -4.57 -8.88
CA MET A 1 -1.08 -3.94 -7.61
C MET A 1 0.18 -3.65 -6.85
N GLY A 2 0.59 -2.39 -6.79
CA GLY A 2 1.66 -1.99 -5.88
C GLY A 2 1.24 -2.46 -4.49
N THR A 3 2.10 -3.25 -3.87
CA THR A 3 1.95 -3.65 -2.47
C THR A 3 1.54 -2.42 -1.68
N LEU A 4 0.59 -2.58 -0.76
CA LEU A 4 0.33 -1.64 0.33
C LEU A 4 1.65 -1.46 1.10
N ASP A 5 2.55 -0.65 0.55
CA ASP A 5 3.69 -0.02 1.22
C ASP A 5 3.10 0.44 2.54
N GLY A 6 3.57 -0.09 3.68
CA GLY A 6 2.96 0.10 5.02
C GLY A 6 2.90 1.56 5.49
N VAL A 7 2.15 2.37 4.76
CA VAL A 7 1.94 3.81 4.79
C VAL A 7 0.63 4.06 5.53
N TYR A 8 -0.39 3.24 5.26
CA TYR A 8 -1.67 3.23 5.95
C TYR A 8 -1.60 2.49 7.29
N LYS A 9 -0.66 2.89 8.15
CA LYS A 9 -0.51 2.37 9.52
C LYS A 9 -1.25 3.25 10.53
N SER A 10 -1.88 2.60 11.49
CA SER A 10 -2.64 3.21 12.57
C SER A 10 -2.39 2.41 13.85
N TYR A 11 -1.94 3.11 14.88
CA TYR A 11 -1.38 2.49 16.08
C TYR A 11 -2.37 2.50 17.25
N GLN A 12 -2.03 1.81 18.34
CA GLN A 12 -2.76 1.95 19.60
C GLN A 12 -2.43 3.30 20.27
N ILE A 13 -3.19 3.62 21.32
CA ILE A 13 -2.86 4.78 22.14
C ILE A 13 -1.62 4.48 22.96
N GLU A 14 -0.64 5.36 22.88
CA GLU A 14 0.62 5.26 23.61
C GLU A 14 0.77 6.42 24.60
N THR A 15 1.54 6.20 25.65
CA THR A 15 1.97 7.26 26.57
C THR A 15 3.37 7.72 26.23
N SER A 16 3.62 9.04 26.21
CA SER A 16 4.96 9.59 25.99
C SER A 16 5.23 10.81 26.86
N LEU A 17 6.49 10.98 27.27
CA LEU A 17 7.00 12.16 27.97
C LEU A 17 7.68 13.15 27.02
N GLU A 18 7.82 12.81 25.74
CA GLU A 18 8.53 13.64 24.75
C GLU A 18 7.63 14.73 24.14
N ILE A 19 6.32 14.65 24.37
CA ILE A 19 5.32 15.57 23.81
C ILE A 19 4.61 16.40 24.89
N GLU A 20 5.22 16.61 26.06
CA GLU A 20 4.62 17.41 27.15
C GLU A 20 4.18 18.81 26.67
N PRO A 21 3.04 19.38 27.14
CA PRO A 21 2.12 18.87 28.17
C PRO A 21 1.14 17.78 27.70
N PHE A 22 1.25 17.33 26.45
CA PHE A 22 0.53 16.15 25.96
C PHE A 22 1.25 14.90 26.49
N ASN A 23 0.51 13.89 26.90
CA ASN A 23 1.12 12.68 27.48
C ASN A 23 0.62 11.38 26.86
N ARG A 24 -0.36 11.47 25.97
CA ARG A 24 -0.94 10.34 25.25
C ARG A 24 -1.18 10.74 23.81
N TYR A 25 -0.91 9.83 22.89
CA TYR A 25 -1.16 10.06 21.47
C TYR A 25 -1.51 8.77 20.74
N ILE A 26 -2.09 8.92 19.56
CA ILE A 26 -2.23 7.87 18.56
C ILE A 26 -1.56 8.36 17.27
N GLU A 27 -0.66 7.57 16.68
CA GLU A 27 -0.19 7.84 15.31
C GLU A 27 -1.15 7.18 14.31
N VAL A 28 -1.67 7.97 13.37
CA VAL A 28 -2.53 7.51 12.27
C VAL A 28 -2.08 8.16 10.98
N TYR A 29 -1.71 7.35 9.99
CA TYR A 29 -1.41 7.80 8.62
C TYR A 29 -0.49 9.03 8.59
N GLY A 30 0.59 8.98 9.38
CA GLY A 30 1.61 10.03 9.45
C GLY A 30 1.27 11.24 10.34
N VAL A 31 0.11 11.25 11.01
CA VAL A 31 -0.30 12.30 11.96
C VAL A 31 -0.28 11.76 13.39
N LYS A 32 0.41 12.46 14.30
CA LYS A 32 0.31 12.21 15.75
C LYS A 32 -0.87 12.97 16.33
N ILE A 33 -1.86 12.26 16.85
CA ILE A 33 -3.05 12.82 17.48
C ILE A 33 -2.82 12.87 18.99
N ALA A 34 -2.49 14.03 19.55
CA ALA A 34 -2.00 14.16 20.93
C ALA A 34 -3.02 14.84 21.86
N GLY A 35 -3.33 14.21 22.99
CA GLY A 35 -4.27 14.74 23.98
C GLY A 35 -3.58 15.34 25.20
N LEU A 36 -4.01 16.55 25.60
CA LEU A 36 -3.55 17.19 26.83
C LEU A 36 -3.83 16.31 28.05
N LYS A 37 -2.85 16.24 28.96
CA LYS A 37 -3.08 15.75 30.32
C LYS A 37 -3.89 16.77 31.13
N ALA A 38 -4.30 16.42 32.35
CA ALA A 38 -4.95 17.36 33.26
C ALA A 38 -4.01 18.56 33.50
N THR A 39 -4.41 19.74 33.01
CA THR A 39 -3.55 20.92 32.84
C THR A 39 -4.39 22.18 33.00
N GLY A 40 -3.85 23.21 33.65
CA GLY A 40 -4.49 24.52 33.75
C GLY A 40 -5.90 24.53 34.35
N GLY A 41 -6.20 23.64 35.30
CA GLY A 41 -7.53 23.54 35.91
C GLY A 41 -8.54 22.70 35.12
N ASN A 42 -8.22 22.28 33.89
CA ASN A 42 -9.03 21.38 33.10
C ASN A 42 -8.70 19.91 33.35
N VAL A 43 -9.70 19.06 33.13
CA VAL A 43 -9.51 17.60 33.09
C VAL A 43 -8.69 17.20 31.86
N ALA A 44 -8.10 16.00 31.91
CA ALA A 44 -7.39 15.46 30.76
C ALA A 44 -8.37 15.15 29.61
N VAL A 45 -7.88 15.25 28.37
CA VAL A 45 -8.62 14.74 27.20
C VAL A 45 -8.90 13.25 27.40
N LYS A 46 -10.11 12.81 27.05
CA LYS A 46 -10.51 11.40 27.17
C LYS A 46 -9.85 10.58 26.07
N ASP A 47 -9.31 9.41 26.41
CA ASP A 47 -8.70 8.49 25.43
C ASP A 47 -9.70 8.14 24.31
N GLU A 48 -10.97 7.96 24.65
CA GLU A 48 -12.02 7.72 23.66
C GLU A 48 -12.15 8.87 22.66
N PHE A 49 -12.02 10.12 23.12
CA PHE A 49 -12.07 11.25 22.21
C PHE A 49 -10.84 11.33 21.30
N ILE A 50 -9.64 11.01 21.83
CA ILE A 50 -8.42 10.85 20.99
C ILE A 50 -8.67 9.79 19.91
N ARG A 51 -9.31 8.68 20.24
CA ARG A 51 -9.71 7.64 19.27
C ARG A 51 -10.75 8.13 18.25
N LYS A 52 -11.68 9.02 18.62
CA LYS A 52 -12.62 9.63 17.66
C LYS A 52 -11.90 10.50 16.64
N ILE A 53 -10.93 11.28 17.08
CA ILE A 53 -10.10 12.09 16.17
C ILE A 53 -9.28 11.17 15.27
N ALA A 54 -8.65 10.14 15.83
CA ALA A 54 -7.91 9.12 15.08
C ALA A 54 -8.78 8.42 14.00
N GLN A 55 -10.02 8.02 14.34
CA GLN A 55 -10.94 7.44 13.37
C GLN A 55 -11.36 8.45 12.31
N THR A 56 -11.64 9.70 12.69
CA THR A 56 -12.02 10.75 11.74
C THR A 56 -10.88 11.04 10.76
N THR A 57 -9.62 11.01 11.22
CA THR A 57 -8.44 11.06 10.35
C THR A 57 -8.40 9.89 9.36
N LYS A 58 -8.73 8.66 9.79
CA LYS A 58 -8.83 7.50 8.87
C LYS A 58 -9.92 7.71 7.82
N LEU A 59 -11.07 8.27 8.20
CA LEU A 59 -12.17 8.56 7.27
C LEU A 59 -11.79 9.63 6.25
N LEU A 60 -11.05 10.67 6.66
CA LEU A 60 -10.56 11.74 5.78
C LEU A 60 -9.43 11.28 4.84
N LEU A 61 -8.68 10.24 5.21
CA LEU A 61 -7.59 9.68 4.43
C LEU A 61 -7.90 8.22 4.03
N ASN A 62 -9.17 7.94 3.68
CA ASN A 62 -9.64 6.60 3.37
C ASN A 62 -9.17 6.16 1.96
N PRO A 63 -8.28 5.15 1.83
CA PRO A 63 -7.78 4.71 0.53
C PRO A 63 -8.83 3.97 -0.31
N GLU A 64 -9.93 3.51 0.30
CA GLU A 64 -11.00 2.78 -0.39
C GLU A 64 -12.04 3.70 -1.04
N ASP A 65 -11.93 5.02 -0.83
CA ASP A 65 -12.79 5.98 -1.52
C ASP A 65 -12.43 6.04 -3.01
N THR A 66 -13.40 5.74 -3.87
CA THR A 66 -13.24 5.71 -5.33
C THR A 66 -12.77 7.03 -5.98
N SER A 67 -12.88 8.15 -5.26
CA SER A 67 -12.39 9.44 -5.74
C SER A 67 -10.88 9.64 -5.58
N ILE A 68 -10.25 8.86 -4.69
CA ILE A 68 -8.84 8.96 -4.31
C ILE A 68 -7.91 8.50 -5.43
N ASP A 69 -6.83 9.25 -5.60
CA ASP A 69 -5.67 8.82 -6.36
C ASP A 69 -4.64 8.24 -5.37
N SER A 70 -4.45 6.92 -5.39
CA SER A 70 -3.64 6.22 -4.39
C SER A 70 -2.20 6.75 -4.32
N ASP A 71 -1.58 7.06 -5.46
CA ASP A 71 -0.21 7.60 -5.51
C ASP A 71 -0.12 8.97 -4.83
N SER A 72 -1.10 9.84 -5.05
CA SER A 72 -1.16 11.17 -4.46
C SER A 72 -1.40 11.10 -2.94
N GLN A 73 -2.33 10.27 -2.47
CA GLN A 73 -2.58 10.13 -1.03
C GLN A 73 -1.39 9.48 -0.31
N ILE A 74 -0.71 8.51 -0.92
CA ILE A 74 0.54 7.93 -0.39
C ILE A 74 1.62 9.01 -0.24
N LYS A 75 1.80 9.89 -1.24
CA LYS A 75 2.76 11.01 -1.15
C LYS A 75 2.39 11.97 0.00
N ALA A 76 1.11 12.28 0.15
CA ALA A 76 0.62 13.12 1.24
C ALA A 76 0.94 12.51 2.61
N ILE A 77 0.63 11.24 2.83
CA ILE A 77 0.89 10.54 4.10
C ILE A 77 2.40 10.44 4.39
N LYS A 78 3.21 10.10 3.38
CA LYS A 78 4.68 10.08 3.52
C LYS A 78 5.20 11.46 3.94
N HIS A 79 4.68 12.54 3.36
CA HIS A 79 5.08 13.90 3.71
C HIS A 79 4.66 14.28 5.14
N LEU A 80 3.41 14.01 5.55
CA LEU A 80 2.92 14.22 6.92
C LEU A 80 3.87 13.61 7.97
N LYS A 81 4.32 12.39 7.69
CA LYS A 81 5.30 11.68 8.53
C LYS A 81 6.67 12.34 8.51
N THR A 82 7.19 12.73 7.33
CA THR A 82 8.50 13.37 7.19
C THR A 82 8.62 14.66 7.98
N ILE A 83 7.56 15.46 8.04
CA ILE A 83 7.57 16.75 8.75
C ILE A 83 7.09 16.65 10.21
N ASN A 84 6.94 15.43 10.74
CA ASN A 84 6.52 15.14 12.12
C ASN A 84 5.22 15.88 12.48
N THR A 85 4.16 15.67 11.69
CA THR A 85 2.87 16.36 11.87
C THR A 85 2.19 15.93 13.17
N LEU A 86 1.69 16.90 13.94
CA LEU A 86 0.94 16.63 15.18
C LEU A 86 -0.34 17.48 15.24
N GLN A 87 -1.46 16.84 15.57
CA GLN A 87 -2.73 17.49 15.89
C GLN A 87 -2.89 17.53 17.40
N ARG A 88 -3.04 18.74 17.95
CA ARG A 88 -3.24 18.94 19.38
C ARG A 88 -4.72 18.84 19.72
N ILE A 89 -5.01 18.21 20.86
CA ILE A 89 -6.35 18.12 21.42
C ILE A 89 -6.36 18.67 22.85
N GLY A 90 -7.33 19.54 23.14
CA GLY A 90 -7.61 20.06 24.47
C GLY A 90 -9.06 19.88 24.89
N VAL A 91 -9.46 20.48 26.00
CA VAL A 91 -10.82 20.46 26.55
C VAL A 91 -11.38 21.88 26.57
N ASP A 92 -12.63 22.00 26.14
CA ASP A 92 -13.44 23.22 26.13
C ASP A 92 -12.98 24.31 25.17
N GLU A 93 -11.95 25.08 25.53
CA GLU A 93 -11.37 26.19 24.75
C GLU A 93 -10.07 26.71 25.39
N MET A 94 -9.27 27.47 24.66
CA MET A 94 -7.97 28.00 25.12
C MET A 94 -8.06 28.81 26.42
N ASP A 95 -9.06 29.70 26.53
CA ASP A 95 -9.22 30.62 27.66
C ASP A 95 -9.72 29.95 28.94
N SER A 96 -10.14 28.69 28.87
CA SER A 96 -10.54 27.90 30.04
C SER A 96 -9.35 27.47 30.92
N TYR A 97 -8.11 27.63 30.45
CA TYR A 97 -6.90 27.17 31.13
C TYR A 97 -6.26 28.26 32.01
N THR A 98 -6.03 27.94 33.28
CA THR A 98 -5.34 28.81 34.25
C THR A 98 -4.14 28.08 34.90
N PRO A 99 -2.90 28.55 34.68
CA PRO A 99 -2.51 29.64 33.78
C PRO A 99 -2.73 29.29 32.29
N THR A 100 -2.74 30.30 31.41
CA THR A 100 -2.94 30.10 29.95
C THR A 100 -1.87 29.19 29.35
N LEU A 101 -2.25 28.33 28.40
CA LEU A 101 -1.34 27.39 27.74
C LEU A 101 -0.29 28.12 26.89
N ASN A 102 0.94 28.18 27.40
CA ASN A 102 2.11 28.72 26.71
C ASN A 102 3.43 28.15 27.28
N GLY A 103 4.55 28.50 26.63
CA GLY A 103 5.91 28.05 26.98
C GLY A 103 6.36 28.45 28.38
N ASP A 104 5.98 29.65 28.83
CA ASP A 104 6.34 30.15 30.16
C ASP A 104 5.66 29.36 31.29
N ASN A 105 4.46 28.83 31.02
CA ASN A 105 3.61 28.23 32.04
C ASN A 105 3.70 26.70 32.09
N TYR A 106 4.06 26.04 30.98
CA TYR A 106 3.99 24.59 30.86
C TYR A 106 5.26 23.99 30.28
N SER A 107 5.94 23.18 31.10
CA SER A 107 7.12 22.42 30.67
C SER A 107 6.82 21.57 29.44
N GLY A 108 7.75 21.57 28.49
CA GLY A 108 7.66 20.81 27.24
C GLY A 108 6.86 21.50 26.13
N TRP A 109 6.08 22.54 26.42
CA TRP A 109 5.25 23.21 25.42
C TRP A 109 6.05 23.70 24.21
N ASP A 110 7.12 24.46 24.45
CA ASP A 110 7.98 24.96 23.37
C ASP A 110 8.67 23.80 22.64
N LEU A 111 9.17 22.81 23.37
CA LEU A 111 9.81 21.63 22.76
C LEU A 111 8.86 20.89 21.81
N THR A 112 7.64 20.63 22.24
CA THR A 112 6.62 19.97 21.42
C THR A 112 6.28 20.81 20.21
N ASN A 113 6.09 22.12 20.37
CA ASN A 113 5.75 23.01 19.26
C ASN A 113 6.89 23.18 18.26
N ASP A 114 8.14 23.21 18.72
CA ASP A 114 9.31 23.41 17.87
C ASP A 114 9.71 22.15 17.10
N GLN A 115 9.35 20.96 17.61
CA GLN A 115 9.71 19.67 17.01
C GLN A 115 8.65 19.10 16.05
N HIS A 116 7.48 19.73 15.96
CA HIS A 116 6.36 19.20 15.18
C HIS A 116 5.77 20.25 14.24
N SER A 117 5.23 19.79 13.12
CA SER A 117 4.42 20.63 12.24
C SER A 117 2.99 20.68 12.80
N LEU A 118 2.58 21.87 13.25
CA LEU A 118 1.31 22.12 13.94
C LEU A 118 0.48 23.20 13.25
N THR A 119 -0.83 23.14 13.43
CA THR A 119 -1.77 24.19 12.99
C THR A 119 -2.44 24.84 14.21
N ASP A 120 -3.46 24.21 14.75
CA ASP A 120 -4.33 24.72 15.81
C ASP A 120 -4.63 23.62 16.84
N PHE A 121 -5.74 23.73 17.57
CA PHE A 121 -6.24 22.75 18.52
C PHE A 121 -7.58 22.23 18.04
N ILE A 122 -7.86 20.96 18.34
CA ILE A 122 -9.22 20.44 18.40
C ILE A 122 -9.66 20.46 19.86
N TRP A 123 -10.82 21.02 20.15
CA TRP A 123 -11.39 21.08 21.48
C TRP A 123 -12.45 19.99 21.71
N GLN A 124 -12.26 19.22 22.77
CA GLN A 124 -13.28 18.34 23.30
C GLN A 124 -14.28 19.18 24.11
N PHE A 125 -15.48 19.37 23.58
CA PHE A 125 -16.51 20.16 24.26
C PHE A 125 -17.04 19.47 25.51
N ASN A 126 -17.33 20.27 26.53
CA ASN A 126 -18.18 19.85 27.64
C ASN A 126 -19.65 20.12 27.29
N LEU A 127 -20.32 19.10 26.75
CA LEU A 127 -21.68 19.25 26.20
C LEU A 127 -22.79 19.30 27.28
N SER A 128 -22.47 19.12 28.57
CA SER A 128 -23.49 19.15 29.63
C SER A 128 -23.91 20.58 29.99
N GLY A 129 -25.14 20.97 29.66
CA GLY A 129 -25.78 22.19 30.15
C GLY A 129 -25.53 23.45 29.31
N ASN A 130 -24.84 23.35 28.17
CA ASN A 130 -24.67 24.43 27.20
C ASN A 130 -25.46 24.09 25.92
N SER A 131 -26.47 24.90 25.59
CA SER A 131 -27.31 24.69 24.38
C SER A 131 -26.56 24.87 23.08
N ASP A 132 -25.43 25.59 23.11
CA ASP A 132 -24.69 25.99 21.91
C ASP A 132 -23.63 24.95 21.53
N LYS A 133 -23.24 24.08 22.47
CA LYS A 133 -22.34 22.95 22.21
C LYS A 133 -23.17 21.67 21.99
N THR A 134 -23.38 21.32 20.73
CA THR A 134 -24.12 20.14 20.25
C THR A 134 -23.21 19.10 19.59
N ALA A 135 -23.75 17.91 19.27
CA ALA A 135 -23.02 16.90 18.48
C ALA A 135 -22.56 17.45 17.12
N ASN A 136 -23.40 18.23 16.44
CA ASN A 136 -23.07 18.85 15.15
C ASN A 136 -21.96 19.89 15.30
N SER A 137 -21.97 20.68 16.37
CA SER A 137 -20.86 21.61 16.64
C SER A 137 -19.55 20.85 16.91
N GLN A 138 -19.60 19.70 17.59
CA GLN A 138 -18.40 18.88 17.83
C GLN A 138 -17.88 18.26 16.53
N ILE A 139 -18.77 17.84 15.62
CA ILE A 139 -18.39 17.38 14.27
C ILE A 139 -17.71 18.51 13.49
N THR A 140 -18.28 19.71 13.53
CA THR A 140 -17.74 20.89 12.84
C THR A 140 -16.34 21.22 13.36
N GLU A 141 -16.19 21.39 14.67
CA GLU A 141 -14.91 21.60 15.37
C GLU A 141 -13.85 20.58 14.95
N VAL A 142 -14.20 19.28 14.93
CA VAL A 142 -13.24 18.23 14.59
C VAL A 142 -12.85 18.28 13.12
N LEU A 143 -13.81 18.39 12.23
CA LEU A 143 -13.54 18.36 10.79
C LEU A 143 -12.82 19.62 10.31
N GLU A 144 -13.19 20.80 10.82
CA GLU A 144 -12.54 22.08 10.51
C GLU A 144 -11.05 22.01 10.84
N HIS A 145 -10.69 21.74 12.09
CA HIS A 145 -9.31 21.73 12.54
C HIS A 145 -8.49 20.54 11.97
N LEU A 146 -9.11 19.37 11.75
CA LEU A 146 -8.43 18.30 10.99
C LEU A 146 -8.19 18.71 9.54
N LEU A 147 -9.15 19.37 8.89
CA LEU A 147 -8.94 19.91 7.54
C LEU A 147 -7.83 20.95 7.55
N HIS A 148 -7.79 21.86 8.52
CA HIS A 148 -6.69 22.83 8.64
C HIS A 148 -5.32 22.16 8.65
N THR A 149 -5.17 21.08 9.41
CA THR A 149 -3.94 20.27 9.42
C THR A 149 -3.68 19.57 8.08
N LEU A 150 -4.67 18.91 7.49
CA LEU A 150 -4.48 18.15 6.25
C LEU A 150 -4.25 19.06 5.04
N VAL A 151 -4.96 20.17 4.91
CA VAL A 151 -4.78 21.09 3.76
C VAL A 151 -3.43 21.81 3.83
N ARG A 152 -2.93 22.07 5.04
CA ARG A 152 -1.65 22.73 5.28
C ARG A 152 -0.46 21.81 5.04
N PHE A 153 -0.59 20.52 5.34
CA PHE A 153 0.56 19.61 5.34
C PHE A 153 0.40 18.43 4.37
N ALA A 154 -0.77 17.84 4.21
CA ALA A 154 -0.96 16.68 3.34
C ALA A 154 -0.97 17.07 1.85
N LEU A 155 -1.76 18.09 1.48
CA LEU A 155 -1.94 18.50 0.08
C LEU A 155 -0.64 19.03 -0.58
N PRO A 156 0.20 19.83 0.08
CA PRO A 156 1.51 20.21 -0.47
C PRO A 156 2.45 19.02 -0.69
N GLY A 157 2.34 17.96 0.12
CA GLY A 157 3.09 16.72 -0.08
C GLY A 157 2.69 15.96 -1.35
N ALA A 158 1.40 15.99 -1.71
CA ALA A 158 0.88 15.37 -2.93
C ALA A 158 1.10 16.23 -4.18
N PHE A 159 0.82 17.53 -4.08
CA PHE A 159 0.74 18.46 -5.20
C PHE A 159 1.48 19.77 -4.91
N PRO A 160 2.81 19.74 -4.72
CA PRO A 160 3.57 20.89 -4.24
C PRO A 160 3.39 22.14 -5.12
N ALA A 161 3.27 21.99 -6.44
CA ALA A 161 3.10 23.11 -7.37
C ALA A 161 1.72 23.81 -7.29
N GLN A 162 0.69 23.15 -6.75
CA GLN A 162 -0.68 23.68 -6.69
C GLN A 162 -0.99 24.31 -5.33
N PHE A 163 -0.41 23.77 -4.28
CA PHE A 163 -0.52 24.23 -2.90
C PHE A 163 0.78 24.89 -2.45
N LEU A 164 1.38 25.70 -3.35
CA LEU A 164 2.57 26.49 -3.03
C LEU A 164 2.22 27.53 -1.97
N PHE A 165 2.38 27.11 -0.74
CA PHE A 165 2.62 27.98 0.38
C PHE A 165 4.11 28.25 0.45
N ILE A 166 4.52 29.50 0.44
CA ILE A 166 5.89 29.84 0.82
C ILE A 166 5.95 29.75 2.34
N GLU A 167 6.01 28.54 2.87
CA GLU A 167 6.56 28.27 4.18
C GLU A 167 7.84 27.48 3.93
N ASP A 168 9.03 27.84 4.39
CA ASP A 168 9.39 28.76 5.45
C ASP A 168 10.89 29.03 5.23
N ARG A 169 11.28 30.20 4.71
CA ARG A 169 12.70 30.64 4.52
C ARG A 169 13.74 29.54 4.19
N SER A 170 13.40 28.56 3.37
CA SER A 170 14.34 27.51 3.01
C SER A 170 15.20 28.01 1.84
N PRO A 171 16.54 28.02 1.98
CA PRO A 171 17.45 28.31 0.87
C PRO A 171 17.25 27.36 -0.33
N GLU A 172 16.66 26.19 -0.10
CA GLU A 172 16.45 25.13 -1.09
C GLU A 172 15.47 25.52 -2.21
N TYR A 173 14.58 26.49 -1.95
CA TYR A 173 13.60 26.99 -2.92
C TYR A 173 13.71 28.51 -3.19
N GLY A 174 14.86 29.13 -2.86
CA GLY A 174 15.16 30.52 -3.23
C GLY A 174 14.49 31.62 -2.38
N GLY A 175 14.14 31.31 -1.12
CA GLY A 175 13.54 32.29 -0.20
C GLY A 175 14.50 33.43 0.16
N ASP A 176 14.15 34.66 -0.24
CA ASP A 176 14.84 35.90 0.15
C ASP A 176 14.17 36.49 1.40
N VAL A 177 14.87 36.40 2.54
CA VAL A 177 14.44 36.90 3.86
C VAL A 177 14.28 38.43 3.94
N THR A 178 14.57 39.16 2.86
CA THR A 178 14.49 40.63 2.80
C THR A 178 13.22 41.17 2.12
N LYS A 179 12.35 40.30 1.59
CA LYS A 179 11.09 40.72 0.94
C LYS A 179 9.92 40.71 1.92
N GLU A 180 9.17 41.82 1.97
CA GLU A 180 8.00 42.00 2.85
C GLU A 180 6.74 41.26 2.36
N GLU A 181 6.69 40.83 1.09
CA GLU A 181 5.54 40.11 0.52
C GLU A 181 5.92 38.73 -0.07
N PRO A 182 5.10 37.69 0.16
CA PRO A 182 5.32 36.36 -0.39
C PRO A 182 5.13 36.31 -1.91
N ILE A 183 5.91 35.48 -2.60
CA ILE A 183 5.63 35.10 -3.99
C ILE A 183 4.48 34.06 -4.00
N LEU A 184 3.24 34.54 -3.94
CA LEU A 184 2.07 33.67 -4.03
C LEU A 184 1.82 33.27 -5.48
N SER A 185 1.73 31.96 -5.74
CA SER A 185 1.44 31.41 -7.06
C SER A 185 0.80 30.03 -6.93
N GLY A 186 0.23 29.53 -8.03
CA GLY A 186 -0.47 28.24 -8.04
C GLY A 186 -1.99 28.39 -7.92
N LEU A 187 -2.69 27.28 -8.16
CA LEU A 187 -4.14 27.28 -8.28
C LEU A 187 -4.86 27.69 -6.98
N LEU A 188 -4.33 27.30 -5.81
CA LEU A 188 -4.92 27.66 -4.51
C LEU A 188 -5.07 29.17 -4.34
N TYR A 189 -3.98 29.92 -4.59
CA TYR A 189 -3.98 31.36 -4.47
C TYR A 189 -4.94 32.04 -5.45
N GLU A 190 -4.94 31.59 -6.71
CA GLU A 190 -5.84 32.14 -7.73
C GLU A 190 -7.31 31.83 -7.42
N ALA A 191 -7.60 30.64 -6.90
CA ALA A 191 -8.94 30.23 -6.50
C ALA A 191 -9.48 31.05 -5.32
N ALA A 192 -8.66 31.28 -4.28
CA ALA A 192 -9.03 32.10 -3.12
C ALA A 192 -9.29 33.56 -3.52
N LYS A 193 -8.44 34.15 -4.38
CA LYS A 193 -8.68 35.50 -4.93
C LYS A 193 -9.97 35.58 -5.72
N GLU A 194 -10.26 34.58 -6.56
CA GLU A 194 -11.50 34.53 -7.32
C GLU A 194 -12.72 34.51 -6.39
N ALA A 195 -12.68 33.68 -5.34
CA ALA A 195 -13.74 33.59 -4.35
C ALA A 195 -14.00 34.93 -3.65
N ILE A 196 -12.93 35.63 -3.22
CA ILE A 196 -13.04 36.95 -2.58
C ILE A 196 -13.59 37.99 -3.55
N ASN A 197 -13.08 38.04 -4.78
CA ASN A 197 -13.54 39.00 -5.80
C ASN A 197 -15.02 38.79 -6.16
N ASN A 198 -15.46 37.55 -6.21
CA ASN A 198 -16.84 37.19 -6.54
C ASN A 198 -17.77 37.17 -5.31
N ARG A 199 -17.26 37.49 -4.12
CA ARG A 199 -17.99 37.47 -2.84
C ARG A 199 -18.58 36.10 -2.52
N VAL A 200 -17.89 35.05 -2.93
CA VAL A 200 -18.13 33.67 -2.47
C VAL A 200 -17.54 33.50 -1.07
N PHE A 201 -16.35 34.09 -0.84
CA PHE A 201 -15.64 34.05 0.44
C PHE A 201 -15.37 35.47 0.96
N ASP A 202 -15.71 35.77 2.22
CA ASP A 202 -15.42 37.04 2.88
C ASP A 202 -14.22 36.92 3.82
N ALA A 203 -13.08 37.46 3.38
CA ALA A 203 -11.83 37.44 4.15
C ALA A 203 -11.65 38.63 5.11
N SER A 204 -12.69 39.45 5.35
CA SER A 204 -12.55 40.71 6.07
C SER A 204 -12.25 40.54 7.56
N SER A 205 -12.67 39.43 8.18
CA SER A 205 -12.35 39.06 9.56
C SER A 205 -10.83 38.98 9.79
N TYR A 206 -10.05 38.62 8.76
CA TYR A 206 -8.60 38.46 8.82
C TYR A 206 -7.81 39.76 8.54
N ASN A 207 -8.48 40.86 8.20
CA ASN A 207 -7.81 42.12 7.82
C ASN A 207 -6.87 42.68 8.92
N HIS A 208 -7.13 42.34 10.18
CA HIS A 208 -6.32 42.72 11.32
C HIS A 208 -4.89 42.14 11.28
N MET A 209 -4.64 41.09 10.48
CA MET A 209 -3.33 40.47 10.26
C MET A 209 -2.48 41.21 9.20
N GLY A 210 -2.99 42.31 8.65
CA GLY A 210 -2.34 43.07 7.58
C GLY A 210 -2.66 42.48 6.21
N VAL A 211 -3.69 43.01 5.54
CA VAL A 211 -4.12 42.58 4.21
C VAL A 211 -2.94 42.50 3.24
N GLY A 212 -2.80 41.37 2.55
CA GLY A 212 -1.70 41.12 1.62
C GLY A 212 -0.43 40.54 2.25
N SER A 213 -0.31 40.58 3.58
CA SER A 213 0.84 40.01 4.28
C SER A 213 0.91 38.49 4.14
N PHE A 214 2.09 37.94 4.42
CA PHE A 214 2.28 36.50 4.52
C PHE A 214 1.33 35.84 5.52
N THR A 215 1.23 36.40 6.74
CA THR A 215 0.34 35.89 7.79
C THR A 215 -1.13 35.93 7.36
N TYR A 216 -1.55 37.01 6.69
CA TYR A 216 -2.92 37.14 6.16
C TYR A 216 -3.24 36.04 5.16
N TRP A 217 -2.43 35.90 4.10
CA TRP A 217 -2.67 34.87 3.09
C TRP A 217 -2.51 33.47 3.65
N LYS A 218 -1.66 33.30 4.66
CA LYS A 218 -1.49 32.04 5.36
C LYS A 218 -2.78 31.57 6.04
N THR A 219 -3.42 32.46 6.78
CA THR A 219 -4.69 32.15 7.42
C THR A 219 -5.80 32.03 6.38
N VAL A 220 -5.95 33.02 5.50
CA VAL A 220 -7.02 33.05 4.49
C VAL A 220 -7.07 31.80 3.62
N MET A 221 -5.93 31.29 3.16
CA MET A 221 -5.94 30.10 2.30
C MET A 221 -6.26 28.81 3.06
N VAL A 222 -5.95 28.72 4.36
CA VAL A 222 -6.35 27.56 5.19
C VAL A 222 -7.87 27.56 5.36
N GLU A 223 -8.41 28.70 5.78
CA GLU A 223 -9.85 28.90 6.03
C GLU A 223 -10.67 28.73 4.74
N TYR A 224 -10.21 29.32 3.63
CA TYR A 224 -10.82 29.16 2.32
C TYR A 224 -10.88 27.68 1.88
N GLN A 225 -9.81 26.91 2.10
CA GLN A 225 -9.80 25.49 1.72
C GLN A 225 -10.77 24.67 2.57
N TYR A 226 -10.85 24.96 3.87
CA TYR A 226 -11.86 24.36 4.75
C TYR A 226 -13.27 24.67 4.24
N ALA A 227 -13.61 25.96 4.09
CA ALA A 227 -14.94 26.40 3.68
C ALA A 227 -15.34 25.83 2.30
N LEU A 228 -14.43 25.88 1.32
CA LEU A 228 -14.63 25.28 0.00
C LEU A 228 -14.92 23.78 0.11
N THR A 229 -14.12 23.04 0.88
CA THR A 229 -14.26 21.58 1.05
C THR A 229 -15.60 21.24 1.73
N PHE A 230 -15.95 21.98 2.77
CA PHE A 230 -17.23 21.83 3.48
C PHE A 230 -18.43 22.13 2.58
N ALA A 231 -18.34 23.17 1.75
CA ALA A 231 -19.39 23.53 0.80
C ALA A 231 -19.53 22.47 -0.30
N GLU A 232 -18.42 21.98 -0.88
CA GLU A 232 -18.43 20.89 -1.88
C GLU A 232 -19.01 19.59 -1.29
N TRP A 233 -18.84 19.36 0.01
CA TRP A 233 -19.46 18.25 0.73
C TRP A 233 -20.93 18.49 1.10
N GLY A 234 -21.43 19.72 1.02
CA GLY A 234 -22.75 20.10 1.54
C GLY A 234 -22.83 20.04 3.07
N TYR A 235 -21.70 20.17 3.75
CA TYR A 235 -21.59 20.03 5.21
C TYR A 235 -21.85 21.34 5.96
N ILE A 236 -21.76 22.49 5.28
CA ILE A 236 -22.19 23.78 5.84
C ILE A 236 -23.66 23.72 6.27
N GLU A 237 -24.59 23.42 5.36
CA GLU A 237 -26.02 23.35 5.69
C GLU A 237 -26.32 22.29 6.74
N LYS A 238 -25.58 21.17 6.69
CA LYS A 238 -25.85 20.02 7.53
C LYS A 238 -25.40 20.20 8.98
N TYR A 239 -24.20 20.73 9.21
CA TYR A 239 -23.58 20.77 10.54
C TYR A 239 -23.45 22.17 11.11
N SER A 240 -23.11 23.16 10.28
CA SER A 240 -22.92 24.55 10.71
C SER A 240 -24.19 25.39 10.61
N GLY A 241 -25.13 24.98 9.75
CA GLY A 241 -26.32 25.76 9.38
C GLY A 241 -25.98 26.85 8.36
N SER A 242 -25.03 27.73 8.66
CA SER A 242 -24.48 28.74 7.75
C SER A 242 -23.06 29.11 8.16
N LEU A 243 -22.24 29.53 7.20
CA LEU A 243 -20.95 30.19 7.40
C LEU A 243 -20.99 31.65 6.91
N ASP A 244 -22.15 32.20 6.56
CA ASP A 244 -22.26 33.58 6.07
C ASP A 244 -21.90 34.59 7.20
N PRO A 245 -21.11 35.64 6.93
CA PRO A 245 -20.65 36.09 5.60
C PRO A 245 -19.36 35.42 5.09
N GLU A 246 -18.67 34.64 5.92
CA GLU A 246 -17.37 34.05 5.57
C GLU A 246 -17.45 33.17 4.31
N TRP A 247 -18.46 32.30 4.21
CA TRP A 247 -18.82 31.62 2.97
C TRP A 247 -20.29 31.91 2.63
N SER A 248 -20.54 32.48 1.46
CA SER A 248 -21.89 32.93 1.12
C SER A 248 -22.86 31.76 0.90
N ASP A 249 -24.03 31.84 1.53
CA ASP A 249 -25.11 30.85 1.42
C ASP A 249 -25.66 30.68 -0.01
N ASN A 250 -25.29 31.55 -0.96
CA ASN A 250 -25.64 31.39 -2.37
C ASN A 250 -24.85 30.26 -3.06
N TYR A 251 -23.77 29.77 -2.43
CA TYR A 251 -22.80 28.85 -3.03
C TYR A 251 -22.58 27.59 -2.16
N LEU A 252 -23.67 26.96 -1.70
CA LEU A 252 -23.64 25.78 -0.82
C LEU A 252 -23.66 24.43 -1.56
N THR A 253 -23.69 24.44 -2.90
CA THR A 253 -23.70 23.21 -3.72
C THR A 253 -22.60 23.25 -4.76
N SER A 254 -22.07 22.08 -5.13
CA SER A 254 -20.99 21.95 -6.13
C SER A 254 -21.27 22.72 -7.43
N ASP A 255 -22.51 22.64 -7.95
CA ASP A 255 -22.93 23.39 -9.15
C ASP A 255 -22.88 24.90 -8.96
N LYS A 256 -23.27 25.39 -7.78
CA LYS A 256 -23.22 26.81 -7.45
C LYS A 256 -21.80 27.29 -7.23
N ILE A 257 -20.96 26.48 -6.57
CA ILE A 257 -19.53 26.77 -6.39
C ILE A 257 -18.85 26.86 -7.75
N LYS A 258 -19.15 25.94 -8.67
CA LYS A 258 -18.64 25.99 -10.04
C LYS A 258 -19.05 27.26 -10.81
N GLU A 259 -20.24 27.80 -10.52
CA GLU A 259 -20.73 29.05 -11.10
C GLU A 259 -20.01 30.28 -10.51
N GLY A 260 -19.87 30.36 -9.18
CA GLY A 260 -19.33 31.52 -8.47
C GLY A 260 -17.81 31.53 -8.24
N ASN A 261 -17.19 30.35 -8.19
CA ASN A 261 -15.76 30.14 -7.94
C ASN A 261 -15.25 28.91 -8.74
N PRO A 262 -15.26 28.97 -10.09
CA PRO A 262 -14.83 27.87 -10.95
C PRO A 262 -13.40 27.38 -10.71
N LEU A 263 -12.46 28.25 -10.31
CA LEU A 263 -11.11 27.84 -9.95
C LEU A 263 -11.09 27.06 -8.63
N GLY A 264 -11.92 27.44 -7.66
CA GLY A 264 -12.12 26.69 -6.41
C GLY A 264 -12.70 25.30 -6.65
N HIS A 265 -13.75 25.21 -7.45
CA HIS A 265 -14.31 23.92 -7.87
C HIS A 265 -13.26 23.04 -8.58
N SER A 266 -12.45 23.63 -9.47
CA SER A 266 -11.34 22.93 -10.14
C SER A 266 -10.25 22.48 -9.16
N LEU A 267 -9.93 23.28 -8.14
CA LEU A 267 -8.97 22.93 -7.09
C LEU A 267 -9.47 21.70 -6.31
N TYR A 268 -10.74 21.69 -5.93
CA TYR A 268 -11.36 20.58 -5.22
C TYR A 268 -11.36 19.30 -6.05
N GLU A 269 -11.90 19.37 -7.28
CA GLU A 269 -12.11 18.22 -8.15
C GLU A 269 -10.81 17.53 -8.59
N ASN A 270 -9.77 18.32 -8.87
CA ASN A 270 -8.54 17.79 -9.42
C ASN A 270 -7.49 17.45 -8.37
N TYR A 271 -7.61 17.97 -7.14
CA TYR A 271 -6.55 17.85 -6.15
C TYR A 271 -7.06 17.50 -4.75
N ILE A 272 -7.94 18.30 -4.15
CA ILE A 272 -8.36 18.05 -2.75
C ILE A 272 -9.03 16.68 -2.62
N LYS A 273 -10.03 16.39 -3.47
CA LYS A 273 -10.74 15.10 -3.43
C LYS A 273 -9.91 13.90 -3.88
N LYS A 274 -8.70 14.13 -4.40
CA LYS A 274 -7.76 13.06 -4.77
C LYS A 274 -6.94 12.56 -3.59
N VAL A 275 -6.95 13.30 -2.48
CA VAL A 275 -6.19 13.00 -1.26
C VAL A 275 -7.10 12.92 -0.03
N ILE A 276 -8.09 13.82 0.08
CA ILE A 276 -9.00 13.91 1.22
C ILE A 276 -10.37 13.36 0.81
N SER A 277 -10.74 12.24 1.43
CA SER A 277 -12.04 11.58 1.25
C SER A 277 -13.13 12.31 2.03
N LYS A 278 -14.37 12.26 1.53
CA LYS A 278 -15.54 12.79 2.25
C LYS A 278 -16.03 11.73 3.26
N PRO A 279 -15.93 11.94 4.57
CA PRO A 279 -16.45 10.99 5.57
C PRO A 279 -17.97 10.86 5.46
N SER A 280 -18.55 9.68 5.70
CA SER A 280 -20.02 9.53 5.72
C SER A 280 -20.63 10.32 6.88
N SER A 281 -21.73 11.02 6.63
CA SER A 281 -22.43 11.72 7.70
C SER A 281 -22.97 10.78 8.77
N ASN A 282 -23.41 9.58 8.37
CA ASN A 282 -23.93 8.60 9.32
C ASN A 282 -22.81 8.09 10.25
N GLU A 283 -21.60 7.89 9.71
CA GLU A 283 -20.44 7.48 10.51
C GLU A 283 -20.04 8.57 11.50
N LEU A 284 -19.98 9.83 11.06
CA LEU A 284 -19.70 10.98 11.93
C LEU A 284 -20.73 11.12 13.04
N GLU A 285 -22.02 11.03 12.71
CA GLU A 285 -23.11 11.12 13.67
C GLU A 285 -23.08 9.97 14.70
N GLU A 286 -22.69 8.75 14.30
CA GLU A 286 -22.52 7.62 15.21
C GLU A 286 -21.27 7.74 16.10
N ILE A 287 -20.17 8.31 15.59
CA ILE A 287 -18.94 8.55 16.34
C ILE A 287 -19.18 9.57 17.45
N PHE A 288 -19.84 10.68 17.14
CA PHE A 288 -20.03 11.75 18.11
C PHE A 288 -21.29 11.53 18.94
N LYS A 289 -22.47 11.28 18.34
CA LYS A 289 -23.79 11.22 19.00
C LYS A 289 -24.08 12.39 19.92
N GLU A 290 -25.33 12.49 20.39
CA GLU A 290 -25.69 13.45 21.43
C GLU A 290 -24.77 13.31 22.66
N ASN A 291 -24.34 14.45 23.21
CA ASN A 291 -23.44 14.52 24.36
C ASN A 291 -22.10 13.79 24.19
N ASN A 292 -21.62 13.60 22.95
CA ASN A 292 -20.33 12.97 22.64
C ASN A 292 -20.26 11.50 23.14
N GLN A 293 -21.41 10.82 23.25
CA GLN A 293 -21.54 9.47 23.80
C GLN A 293 -21.29 8.35 22.80
N GLY A 294 -21.15 8.66 21.51
CA GLY A 294 -20.79 7.68 20.49
C GLY A 294 -19.44 7.03 20.79
N LEU A 295 -19.24 5.83 20.27
CA LEU A 295 -17.91 5.20 20.28
C LEU A 295 -17.23 5.51 18.95
N SER A 296 -15.92 5.73 19.00
CA SER A 296 -15.08 6.01 17.85
C SER A 296 -15.13 4.91 16.80
N GLY A 297 -15.30 3.65 17.19
CA GLY A 297 -15.10 2.51 16.29
C GLY A 297 -13.65 2.39 15.79
N TYR A 298 -12.71 3.10 16.42
CA TYR A 298 -11.31 3.10 16.00
C TYR A 298 -10.67 1.73 16.22
N ILE A 299 -10.14 1.16 15.14
CA ILE A 299 -9.37 -0.07 15.15
C ILE A 299 -7.95 0.25 14.67
N ALA A 300 -6.98 0.01 15.55
CA ALA A 300 -5.57 0.04 15.21
C ALA A 300 -5.24 -1.19 14.36
N ASN A 301 -4.39 -1.00 13.36
CA ASN A 301 -3.98 -2.06 12.45
C ASN A 301 -2.48 -2.34 12.51
N THR A 302 -1.76 -1.74 13.46
CA THR A 302 -0.34 -1.97 13.72
C THR A 302 -0.10 -1.88 15.22
N GLY A 303 0.70 -2.79 15.78
CA GLY A 303 1.18 -2.71 17.15
C GLY A 303 2.39 -1.79 17.29
N SER A 304 2.87 -1.67 18.51
CA SER A 304 4.04 -0.90 18.91
C SER A 304 5.33 -1.72 18.74
N SER A 305 6.37 -1.43 19.52
CA SER A 305 7.53 -2.32 19.67
C SER A 305 7.41 -3.27 20.86
N SER A 306 6.29 -3.23 21.57
CA SER A 306 5.96 -4.08 22.72
C SER A 306 5.00 -5.20 22.27
N ASN A 307 4.56 -6.02 23.21
CA ASN A 307 3.53 -7.02 22.92
C ASN A 307 2.15 -6.36 22.98
N ASP A 308 1.43 -6.38 21.87
CA ASP A 308 0.14 -5.73 21.73
C ASP A 308 -1.00 -6.72 21.48
N GLU A 309 -2.23 -6.30 21.78
CA GLU A 309 -3.45 -7.05 21.41
C GLU A 309 -4.25 -6.23 20.40
N LEU A 310 -4.31 -6.69 19.16
CA LEU A 310 -5.06 -6.09 18.06
C LEU A 310 -6.34 -6.90 17.81
N THR A 311 -7.48 -6.21 17.85
CA THR A 311 -8.78 -6.82 17.58
C THR A 311 -9.52 -6.04 16.49
N GLY A 312 -9.90 -6.75 15.43
CA GLY A 312 -10.69 -6.28 14.29
C GLY A 312 -12.20 -6.24 14.55
N SER A 313 -12.95 -6.23 13.46
CA SER A 313 -14.40 -6.07 13.40
C SER A 313 -15.06 -7.18 12.59
N SER A 314 -16.29 -6.98 12.13
CA SER A 314 -16.94 -7.88 11.16
C SER A 314 -16.63 -7.50 9.70
N SER A 315 -15.74 -6.54 9.48
CA SER A 315 -15.37 -6.01 8.17
C SER A 315 -13.98 -6.52 7.78
N ASN A 316 -13.56 -6.30 6.53
CA ASN A 316 -12.24 -6.73 6.11
C ASN A 316 -11.18 -5.75 6.64
N GLU A 317 -10.26 -6.24 7.46
CA GLU A 317 -9.12 -5.47 7.94
C GLU A 317 -7.78 -5.97 7.39
N THR A 318 -6.83 -5.04 7.34
CA THR A 318 -5.43 -5.33 7.02
C THR A 318 -4.57 -4.95 8.21
N PHE A 319 -3.99 -5.95 8.87
CA PHE A 319 -3.07 -5.79 9.99
C PHE A 319 -1.62 -5.81 9.49
N PHE A 320 -0.77 -4.99 10.10
CA PHE A 320 0.67 -4.95 9.84
C PHE A 320 1.40 -5.48 11.08
N ALA A 321 2.15 -6.57 10.90
CA ALA A 321 2.98 -7.11 11.96
C ALA A 321 4.03 -6.07 12.41
N SER A 322 4.17 -5.95 13.73
CA SER A 322 5.02 -4.98 14.44
C SER A 322 6.31 -5.65 14.92
N GLU A 323 7.12 -4.95 15.71
CA GLU A 323 8.07 -5.63 16.60
C GLU A 323 7.32 -6.09 17.86
N GLY A 324 7.83 -7.08 18.58
CA GLY A 324 7.14 -7.64 19.75
C GLY A 324 6.38 -8.93 19.43
N SER A 325 5.68 -9.47 20.43
CA SER A 325 4.86 -10.67 20.28
C SER A 325 3.39 -10.33 20.42
N ASP A 326 2.72 -10.16 19.29
CA ASP A 326 1.37 -9.61 19.24
C ASP A 326 0.30 -10.71 19.22
N ILE A 327 -0.88 -10.39 19.76
CA ILE A 327 -2.09 -11.19 19.57
C ILE A 327 -2.98 -10.43 18.58
N ILE A 328 -3.28 -11.06 17.44
CA ILE A 328 -4.10 -10.46 16.38
C ILE A 328 -5.35 -11.29 16.16
N ASN A 329 -6.51 -10.66 16.29
CA ASN A 329 -7.82 -11.28 16.08
C ASN A 329 -8.62 -10.48 15.06
N GLY A 330 -8.76 -10.97 13.82
CA GLY A 330 -9.52 -10.28 12.78
C GLY A 330 -11.03 -10.23 13.03
N LYS A 331 -11.53 -11.15 13.88
CA LYS A 331 -12.95 -11.38 14.18
C LYS A 331 -13.74 -11.95 12.99
N GLY A 332 -14.25 -11.13 12.09
CA GLY A 332 -15.00 -11.62 10.94
C GLY A 332 -14.81 -10.71 9.74
N GLY A 333 -14.99 -11.25 8.54
CA GLY A 333 -14.57 -10.56 7.33
C GLY A 333 -13.56 -11.44 6.59
N ASN A 334 -12.86 -10.84 5.63
CA ASN A 334 -11.71 -11.42 4.94
C ASN A 334 -10.47 -10.61 5.31
N ASP A 335 -9.86 -10.97 6.42
CA ASP A 335 -8.75 -10.25 7.03
C ASP A 335 -7.42 -10.68 6.43
N THR A 336 -6.48 -9.73 6.38
CA THR A 336 -5.11 -9.99 5.93
C THR A 336 -4.10 -9.51 6.97
N SER A 337 -3.19 -10.38 7.40
CA SER A 337 -2.00 -9.97 8.19
C SER A 337 -0.78 -9.85 7.28
N ILE A 338 -0.08 -8.71 7.34
CA ILE A 338 1.07 -8.37 6.48
C ILE A 338 2.37 -8.46 7.28
N TYR A 339 3.30 -9.27 6.79
CA TYR A 339 4.62 -9.52 7.32
C TYR A 339 5.71 -8.95 6.41
N SER A 340 6.79 -8.46 7.02
CA SER A 340 7.84 -7.72 6.29
C SER A 340 8.90 -8.60 5.62
N GLY A 341 9.02 -9.87 6.02
CA GLY A 341 9.96 -10.85 5.47
C GLY A 341 9.36 -11.72 4.38
N LYS A 342 10.16 -12.61 3.80
CA LYS A 342 9.71 -13.66 2.87
C LYS A 342 9.06 -14.79 3.65
N PHE A 343 8.21 -15.60 3.02
CA PHE A 343 7.63 -16.78 3.67
C PHE A 343 8.68 -17.68 4.35
N SER A 344 9.84 -17.89 3.71
CA SER A 344 10.95 -18.70 4.23
C SER A 344 11.62 -18.13 5.48
N ASP A 345 11.35 -16.87 5.82
CA ASP A 345 11.89 -16.21 7.01
C ASP A 345 11.08 -16.56 8.27
N TYR A 346 9.95 -17.26 8.15
CA TYR A 346 9.03 -17.52 9.25
C TYR A 346 8.88 -19.02 9.53
N SER A 347 8.58 -19.33 10.79
CA SER A 347 8.14 -20.66 11.23
C SER A 347 6.72 -20.60 11.77
N PHE A 348 5.96 -21.66 11.55
CA PHE A 348 4.53 -21.72 11.85
C PHE A 348 4.24 -22.81 12.89
N THR A 349 3.43 -22.49 13.90
CA THR A 349 2.90 -23.48 14.88
C THR A 349 1.40 -23.30 15.00
N ARG A 350 0.64 -24.34 14.63
CA ARG A 350 -0.82 -24.33 14.67
C ARG A 350 -1.35 -24.92 15.98
N GLU A 351 -2.26 -24.19 16.61
CA GLU A 351 -3.07 -24.65 17.74
C GLU A 351 -4.55 -24.74 17.32
N ASP A 352 -5.44 -25.16 18.22
CA ASP A 352 -6.83 -25.50 17.89
C ASP A 352 -7.61 -24.37 17.18
N ASN A 353 -7.37 -23.11 17.54
CA ASN A 353 -8.06 -21.94 16.98
C ASN A 353 -7.13 -20.76 16.68
N SER A 354 -5.82 -21.01 16.60
CA SER A 354 -4.83 -19.96 16.37
C SER A 354 -3.61 -20.48 15.63
N LEU A 355 -2.88 -19.54 15.03
CA LEU A 355 -1.61 -19.78 14.36
C LEU A 355 -0.55 -18.87 14.98
N ALA A 356 0.50 -19.47 15.53
CA ALA A 356 1.70 -18.74 15.91
C ALA A 356 2.64 -18.61 14.71
N ILE A 357 3.09 -17.38 14.41
CA ILE A 357 4.05 -17.05 13.36
C ILE A 357 5.28 -16.43 14.01
N ALA A 358 6.43 -17.09 13.91
CA ALA A 358 7.68 -16.60 14.48
C ALA A 358 8.67 -16.21 13.38
N ASP A 359 9.11 -14.95 13.38
CA ASP A 359 10.14 -14.42 12.49
C ASP A 359 11.53 -14.93 12.90
N GLN A 360 12.21 -15.61 11.99
CA GLN A 360 13.52 -16.24 12.23
C GLN A 360 14.70 -15.32 11.87
N ARG A 361 14.44 -14.11 11.36
CA ARG A 361 15.50 -13.16 11.01
C ARG A 361 16.13 -12.57 12.26
N THR A 362 17.43 -12.33 12.20
CA THR A 362 18.18 -11.63 13.25
C THR A 362 18.06 -10.11 13.11
N GLY A 363 17.98 -9.38 14.23
CA GLY A 363 17.91 -7.91 14.22
C GLY A 363 16.46 -7.43 14.20
N LYS A 364 16.16 -6.43 13.37
CA LYS A 364 14.80 -5.91 13.22
C LYS A 364 13.92 -6.97 12.55
N ASN A 365 12.94 -7.49 13.27
CA ASN A 365 12.07 -8.57 12.84
C ASN A 365 10.65 -8.36 13.38
N ASN A 366 9.72 -9.22 12.96
CA ASN A 366 8.33 -9.15 13.40
C ASN A 366 8.03 -9.93 14.69
N GLY A 367 9.06 -10.32 15.46
CA GLY A 367 8.90 -11.10 16.69
C GLY A 367 8.10 -12.40 16.50
N THR A 368 7.12 -12.66 17.37
CA THR A 368 6.30 -13.88 17.33
C THR A 368 4.85 -13.57 17.63
N ASP A 369 4.01 -13.61 16.61
CA ASP A 369 2.60 -13.24 16.70
C ASP A 369 1.70 -14.47 16.81
N THR A 370 0.54 -14.27 17.44
CA THR A 370 -0.55 -15.25 17.51
C THR A 370 -1.76 -14.72 16.77
N LEU A 371 -2.12 -15.37 15.66
CA LEU A 371 -3.23 -14.99 14.79
C LEU A 371 -4.48 -15.84 15.07
N SER A 372 -5.65 -15.20 15.03
CA SER A 372 -6.96 -15.86 15.07
C SER A 372 -7.94 -15.12 14.15
N ASN A 373 -8.83 -15.86 13.48
CA ASN A 373 -9.77 -15.30 12.50
C ASN A 373 -9.06 -14.39 11.48
N ILE A 374 -8.01 -14.91 10.85
CA ILE A 374 -7.28 -14.26 9.76
C ILE A 374 -7.36 -15.17 8.55
N GLU A 375 -7.86 -14.69 7.42
CA GLU A 375 -8.05 -15.51 6.21
C GLU A 375 -6.78 -15.56 5.36
N TYR A 376 -6.00 -14.48 5.34
CA TYR A 376 -4.81 -14.37 4.50
C TYR A 376 -3.59 -13.83 5.24
N ILE A 377 -2.42 -14.32 4.84
CA ILE A 377 -1.12 -13.83 5.31
C ILE A 377 -0.32 -13.37 4.09
N GLN A 378 0.09 -12.12 4.09
CA GLN A 378 0.92 -11.52 3.05
C GLN A 378 2.35 -11.42 3.54
N PHE A 379 3.25 -12.16 2.90
CA PHE A 379 4.70 -12.01 3.02
C PHE A 379 5.23 -11.09 1.92
N SER A 380 6.50 -10.71 1.98
CA SER A 380 7.14 -9.88 0.94
C SER A 380 7.22 -10.55 -0.45
N ASP A 381 7.12 -11.88 -0.50
CA ASP A 381 7.25 -12.69 -1.72
C ASP A 381 5.94 -13.37 -2.16
N GLN A 382 4.97 -13.58 -1.25
CA GLN A 382 3.72 -14.28 -1.57
C GLN A 382 2.57 -13.97 -0.61
N LYS A 383 1.34 -14.06 -1.13
CA LYS A 383 0.09 -14.03 -0.33
C LYS A 383 -0.45 -15.44 -0.20
N VAL A 384 -0.66 -15.90 1.03
CA VAL A 384 -1.05 -17.28 1.35
C VAL A 384 -2.38 -17.26 2.08
N GLU A 385 -3.28 -18.19 1.76
CA GLU A 385 -4.44 -18.48 2.61
C GLU A 385 -3.94 -19.04 3.95
N GLU A 386 -4.41 -18.51 5.07
CA GLU A 386 -3.96 -18.91 6.41
C GLU A 386 -4.04 -20.44 6.59
N SER A 387 -5.13 -21.06 6.13
CA SER A 387 -5.35 -22.50 6.22
C SER A 387 -4.33 -23.38 5.47
N LYS A 388 -3.52 -22.80 4.59
CA LYS A 388 -2.49 -23.49 3.80
C LYS A 388 -1.07 -23.15 4.24
N VAL A 389 -0.88 -22.18 5.14
CA VAL A 389 0.43 -21.57 5.42
C VAL A 389 1.46 -22.55 5.97
N ASP A 390 1.04 -23.52 6.75
CA ASP A 390 1.84 -24.56 7.38
C ASP A 390 1.73 -25.92 6.66
N VAL A 391 1.10 -25.96 5.49
CA VAL A 391 0.89 -27.19 4.73
C VAL A 391 1.98 -27.35 3.66
N VAL A 392 2.79 -28.41 3.82
CA VAL A 392 3.83 -28.79 2.86
C VAL A 392 3.36 -29.95 1.98
N LYS A 393 3.36 -29.75 0.66
CA LYS A 393 3.12 -30.85 -0.29
C LYS A 393 4.43 -31.50 -0.67
N THR A 394 4.55 -32.80 -0.44
CA THR A 394 5.79 -33.54 -0.69
C THR A 394 5.66 -34.45 -1.92
N TYR A 395 6.66 -34.39 -2.79
CA TYR A 395 6.78 -35.17 -4.02
C TYR A 395 8.09 -35.96 -4.01
N SER A 396 8.06 -37.26 -4.31
CA SER A 396 9.22 -38.13 -4.14
C SER A 396 10.30 -37.96 -5.20
N GLY A 397 9.91 -37.52 -6.40
CA GLY A 397 10.82 -37.32 -7.54
C GLY A 397 11.61 -36.01 -7.46
N LYS A 398 12.41 -35.77 -8.49
CA LYS A 398 13.04 -34.46 -8.75
C LYS A 398 12.01 -33.50 -9.32
N PHE A 399 12.23 -32.20 -9.17
CA PHE A 399 11.33 -31.18 -9.73
C PHE A 399 11.08 -31.40 -11.23
N SER A 400 12.14 -31.74 -11.97
CA SER A 400 12.06 -31.97 -13.41
C SER A 400 11.39 -33.28 -13.84
N ASP A 401 11.04 -34.15 -12.89
CA ASP A 401 10.26 -35.36 -13.19
C ASP A 401 8.77 -35.04 -13.36
N TYR A 402 8.35 -33.88 -12.86
CA TYR A 402 6.95 -33.46 -12.88
C TYR A 402 6.66 -32.45 -14.00
N LYS A 403 5.40 -32.44 -14.44
CA LYS A 403 4.85 -31.43 -15.35
C LYS A 403 3.78 -30.63 -14.62
N PHE A 404 3.79 -29.33 -14.85
CA PHE A 404 2.87 -28.38 -14.23
C PHE A 404 1.90 -27.85 -15.28
N TYR A 405 0.69 -27.55 -14.85
CA TYR A 405 -0.41 -27.16 -15.72
C TYR A 405 -1.15 -25.96 -15.13
N ASN A 406 -1.37 -24.93 -15.95
CA ASN A 406 -2.37 -23.91 -15.70
C ASN A 406 -3.69 -24.38 -16.32
N LYS A 407 -4.71 -24.61 -15.48
CA LYS A 407 -6.04 -25.08 -15.93
C LYS A 407 -7.02 -23.92 -16.18
N GLY A 408 -6.55 -22.68 -16.09
CA GLY A 408 -7.39 -21.49 -16.12
C GLY A 408 -8.08 -21.24 -14.78
N ASN A 409 -8.76 -20.10 -14.66
CA ASN A 409 -9.50 -19.69 -13.46
C ASN A 409 -8.66 -19.73 -12.16
N GLY A 410 -7.35 -19.52 -12.26
CA GLY A 410 -6.44 -19.54 -11.12
C GLY A 410 -6.06 -20.93 -10.59
N VAL A 411 -6.42 -22.00 -11.29
CA VAL A 411 -6.12 -23.39 -10.87
C VAL A 411 -4.80 -23.87 -11.47
N TYR A 412 -3.89 -24.31 -10.61
CA TYR A 412 -2.59 -24.86 -10.96
C TYR A 412 -2.47 -26.30 -10.50
N GLN A 413 -1.98 -27.18 -11.37
CA GLN A 413 -1.86 -28.60 -11.09
C GLN A 413 -0.47 -29.13 -11.38
N ILE A 414 -0.07 -30.16 -10.63
CA ILE A 414 1.10 -30.99 -10.89
C ILE A 414 0.65 -32.39 -11.30
N LYS A 415 1.23 -32.92 -12.37
CA LYS A 415 0.94 -34.29 -12.85
C LYS A 415 1.81 -35.30 -12.11
N THR A 416 1.18 -36.28 -11.49
CA THR A 416 1.80 -37.40 -10.77
C THR A 416 1.49 -38.73 -11.45
N ASP A 417 2.10 -39.83 -11.00
CA ASP A 417 1.78 -41.18 -11.48
C ASP A 417 0.32 -41.57 -11.21
N SER A 418 -0.29 -40.97 -10.19
CA SER A 418 -1.68 -41.23 -9.78
C SER A 418 -2.70 -40.27 -10.42
N GLY A 419 -2.26 -39.29 -11.22
CA GLY A 419 -3.14 -38.32 -11.88
C GLY A 419 -2.64 -36.89 -11.77
N TYR A 420 -3.50 -36.00 -11.26
CA TYR A 420 -3.20 -34.58 -11.11
C TYR A 420 -3.53 -34.14 -9.69
N ASP A 421 -2.57 -33.49 -9.03
CA ASP A 421 -2.78 -32.87 -7.74
C ASP A 421 -2.95 -31.36 -7.93
N ASP A 422 -3.94 -30.77 -7.24
CA ASP A 422 -4.11 -29.32 -7.18
C ASP A 422 -3.05 -28.71 -6.26
N ILE A 423 -2.26 -27.76 -6.75
CA ILE A 423 -1.21 -27.06 -5.99
C ILE A 423 -1.54 -25.58 -5.79
N THR A 424 -2.77 -25.17 -6.09
CA THR A 424 -3.21 -23.77 -6.03
C THR A 424 -3.11 -23.18 -4.63
N GLY A 425 -2.29 -22.13 -4.49
CA GLY A 425 -2.15 -21.38 -3.24
C GLY A 425 -1.35 -22.10 -2.15
N PHE A 426 -0.69 -23.22 -2.46
CA PHE A 426 0.22 -23.86 -1.51
C PHE A 426 1.56 -23.12 -1.49
N PRO A 427 2.04 -22.67 -0.31
CA PRO A 427 3.25 -21.85 -0.23
C PRO A 427 4.53 -22.67 -0.40
N LEU A 428 4.46 -23.99 -0.17
CA LEU A 428 5.63 -24.85 -0.19
C LEU A 428 5.33 -26.25 -0.78
N LEU A 429 6.04 -26.56 -1.86
CA LEU A 429 6.15 -27.88 -2.48
C LEU A 429 7.58 -28.39 -2.27
N THR A 430 7.75 -29.57 -1.65
CA THR A 430 9.05 -30.19 -1.38
C THR A 430 9.26 -31.41 -2.27
N PHE A 431 10.37 -31.42 -3.03
CA PHE A 431 10.79 -32.50 -3.92
C PHE A 431 11.92 -33.30 -3.28
N THR A 432 11.64 -34.49 -2.74
CA THR A 432 12.65 -35.27 -1.98
C THR A 432 13.67 -35.96 -2.86
N GLY A 433 13.43 -36.05 -4.17
CA GLY A 433 14.42 -36.54 -5.14
C GLY A 433 15.53 -35.54 -5.43
N GLU A 434 15.35 -34.28 -5.03
CA GLU A 434 16.37 -33.23 -5.12
C GLU A 434 17.40 -33.32 -4.00
N GLY A 435 18.64 -32.94 -4.33
CA GLY A 435 19.70 -32.79 -3.33
C GLY A 435 19.32 -31.75 -2.27
N THR A 436 19.87 -31.88 -1.06
CA THR A 436 19.52 -31.00 0.08
C THR A 436 19.83 -29.52 -0.16
N THR A 437 20.75 -29.21 -1.07
CA THR A 437 21.16 -27.84 -1.44
C THR A 437 20.59 -27.38 -2.79
N SER A 438 19.72 -28.18 -3.41
CA SER A 438 19.11 -27.82 -4.69
C SER A 438 18.10 -26.70 -4.49
N SER A 439 18.16 -25.66 -5.32
CA SER A 439 17.13 -24.61 -5.37
C SER A 439 15.77 -25.13 -5.83
N PHE A 440 15.72 -26.35 -6.37
CA PHE A 440 14.47 -27.02 -6.77
C PHE A 440 13.89 -27.94 -5.71
N LYS A 441 14.56 -28.07 -4.56
CA LYS A 441 14.08 -28.89 -3.45
C LYS A 441 12.78 -28.35 -2.88
N ASP A 442 12.73 -27.04 -2.64
CA ASP A 442 11.64 -26.36 -1.96
C ASP A 442 11.17 -25.21 -2.85
N ILE A 443 9.96 -25.33 -3.38
CA ILE A 443 9.40 -24.46 -4.41
C ILE A 443 8.05 -23.91 -3.96
N SER A 444 7.81 -22.62 -4.14
CA SER A 444 6.50 -22.01 -3.92
C SER A 444 5.59 -22.22 -5.13
N ALA A 445 4.42 -22.81 -4.92
CA ALA A 445 3.43 -22.88 -6.00
C ALA A 445 2.90 -21.48 -6.38
N ILE A 446 2.99 -20.52 -5.45
CA ILE A 446 2.52 -19.14 -5.63
C ILE A 446 3.57 -18.31 -6.37
N ALA A 447 4.78 -18.20 -5.81
CA ALA A 447 5.83 -17.33 -6.36
C ALA A 447 6.51 -17.95 -7.59
N ASP A 448 6.74 -19.26 -7.60
CA ASP A 448 7.51 -19.91 -8.67
C ASP A 448 6.61 -20.46 -9.76
N ILE A 449 5.64 -21.33 -9.42
CA ILE A 449 4.83 -22.01 -10.43
C ILE A 449 3.83 -21.05 -11.09
N LYS A 450 2.95 -20.45 -10.27
CA LYS A 450 2.00 -19.44 -10.75
C LYS A 450 2.75 -18.23 -11.32
N GLY A 451 3.78 -17.72 -10.64
CA GLY A 451 4.59 -16.61 -11.13
C GLY A 451 5.21 -16.87 -12.51
N THR A 452 5.65 -18.10 -12.80
CA THR A 452 6.11 -18.48 -14.14
C THR A 452 5.00 -18.45 -15.18
N PHE A 453 3.83 -19.03 -14.87
CA PHE A 453 2.69 -19.05 -15.81
C PHE A 453 2.12 -17.66 -16.08
N ASP A 454 2.08 -16.78 -15.08
CA ASP A 454 1.57 -15.40 -15.22
C ASP A 454 2.39 -14.56 -16.22
N GLN A 455 3.67 -14.89 -16.43
CA GLN A 455 4.52 -14.23 -17.42
C GLN A 455 4.22 -14.64 -18.87
N VAL A 456 3.52 -15.75 -19.07
CA VAL A 456 3.30 -16.35 -20.39
C VAL A 456 2.03 -15.79 -21.01
N THR A 457 2.19 -14.85 -21.95
CA THR A 457 1.09 -14.07 -22.53
C THR A 457 0.42 -14.70 -23.76
N GLY A 458 1.01 -15.75 -24.34
CA GLY A 458 0.44 -16.40 -25.53
C GLY A 458 1.36 -17.45 -26.13
N LEU A 459 0.82 -18.24 -27.08
CA LEU A 459 1.58 -19.30 -27.76
C LEU A 459 2.73 -18.70 -28.59
N ASN A 460 2.45 -17.73 -29.45
CA ASN A 460 3.43 -17.19 -30.38
C ASN A 460 4.09 -15.88 -29.90
N THR A 461 3.88 -15.49 -28.65
CA THR A 461 4.53 -14.31 -28.06
C THR A 461 5.95 -14.63 -27.61
N ASP A 462 6.76 -13.59 -27.36
CA ASP A 462 8.13 -13.72 -26.88
C ASP A 462 8.22 -14.56 -25.60
N SER A 463 7.28 -14.36 -24.67
CA SER A 463 7.17 -15.17 -23.45
C SER A 463 6.88 -16.65 -23.70
N GLY A 464 5.98 -16.95 -24.65
CA GLY A 464 5.67 -18.34 -25.02
C GLY A 464 6.87 -19.05 -25.65
N ARG A 465 7.62 -18.34 -26.49
CA ARG A 465 8.85 -18.84 -27.12
C ARG A 465 9.96 -19.08 -26.11
N MET A 466 10.18 -18.17 -25.15
CA MET A 466 11.16 -18.37 -24.07
C MET A 466 10.82 -19.56 -23.20
N PHE A 467 9.55 -19.71 -22.80
CA PHE A 467 9.10 -20.84 -22.01
C PHE A 467 9.33 -22.18 -22.72
N ARG A 468 8.97 -22.27 -24.02
CA ARG A 468 9.21 -23.47 -24.82
C ARG A 468 10.69 -23.76 -25.01
N LEU A 469 11.53 -22.73 -25.13
CA LEU A 469 12.99 -22.89 -25.26
C LEU A 469 13.59 -23.46 -23.97
N TYR A 470 13.14 -23.00 -22.81
CA TYR A 470 13.48 -23.59 -21.51
C TYR A 470 13.10 -25.06 -21.42
N ASN A 471 11.85 -25.39 -21.71
CA ASN A 471 11.36 -26.77 -21.64
C ASN A 471 12.14 -27.68 -22.61
N ALA A 472 12.42 -27.20 -23.83
CA ALA A 472 13.21 -27.94 -24.81
C ALA A 472 14.67 -28.16 -24.36
N SER A 473 15.26 -27.17 -23.69
CA SER A 473 16.66 -27.23 -23.27
C SER A 473 16.84 -28.09 -22.01
N PHE A 474 15.97 -27.93 -21.02
CA PHE A 474 16.19 -28.45 -19.66
C PHE A 474 15.10 -29.43 -19.17
N LYS A 475 14.05 -29.73 -19.96
CA LYS A 475 12.94 -30.64 -19.60
C LYS A 475 12.22 -30.29 -18.29
N ARG A 476 12.27 -29.04 -17.84
CA ARG A 476 11.60 -28.59 -16.62
C ARG A 476 10.78 -27.33 -16.87
N LEU A 477 9.90 -27.01 -15.92
CA LEU A 477 9.33 -25.67 -15.84
C LEU A 477 10.46 -24.65 -15.63
N PRO A 478 10.45 -23.50 -16.33
CA PRO A 478 11.32 -22.38 -15.97
C PRO A 478 11.09 -21.96 -14.52
N ASP A 479 12.12 -21.44 -13.89
CA ASP A 479 11.96 -20.61 -12.70
C ASP A 479 11.48 -19.21 -13.12
N SER A 480 10.72 -18.56 -12.23
CA SER A 480 10.03 -17.30 -12.52
C SER A 480 11.03 -16.18 -12.88
N ASP A 481 12.08 -16.01 -12.09
CA ASP A 481 13.09 -14.97 -12.31
C ASP A 481 13.91 -15.19 -13.58
N GLY A 482 14.36 -16.43 -13.82
CA GLY A 482 15.10 -16.78 -15.03
C GLY A 482 14.27 -16.58 -16.29
N LEU A 483 12.99 -16.98 -16.28
CA LEU A 483 12.10 -16.73 -17.41
C LEU A 483 11.96 -15.22 -17.67
N ALA A 484 11.73 -14.43 -16.63
CA ALA A 484 11.60 -12.97 -16.75
C ALA A 484 12.85 -12.33 -17.37
N TYR A 485 14.03 -12.74 -16.91
CA TYR A 485 15.31 -12.29 -17.46
C TYR A 485 15.44 -12.57 -18.97
N TRP A 486 15.10 -13.79 -19.40
CA TRP A 486 15.21 -14.16 -20.81
C TRP A 486 14.13 -13.54 -21.69
N ILE A 487 12.92 -13.36 -21.15
CA ILE A 487 11.86 -12.58 -21.80
C ILE A 487 12.35 -11.15 -22.05
N ASP A 488 12.90 -10.45 -21.05
CA ASP A 488 13.40 -9.08 -21.21
C ASP A 488 14.54 -9.01 -22.24
N ASN A 489 15.55 -9.87 -22.13
CA ASN A 489 16.67 -9.89 -23.06
C ASN A 489 16.24 -10.13 -24.52
N PHE A 490 15.22 -10.98 -24.73
CA PHE A 490 14.71 -11.27 -26.06
C PHE A 490 13.78 -10.15 -26.58
N SER A 491 12.80 -9.74 -25.76
CA SER A 491 11.76 -8.76 -26.15
C SER A 491 12.33 -7.36 -26.34
N SER A 492 13.41 -7.01 -25.62
CA SER A 492 14.14 -5.75 -25.82
C SER A 492 15.07 -5.74 -27.04
N GLY A 493 15.24 -6.88 -27.71
CA GLY A 493 16.15 -7.04 -28.85
C GLY A 493 17.63 -7.09 -28.50
N ARG A 494 18.01 -7.10 -27.20
CA ARG A 494 19.41 -7.25 -26.77
C ARG A 494 20.01 -8.56 -27.27
N ASN A 495 19.25 -9.64 -27.16
CA ASN A 495 19.63 -10.95 -27.64
C ASN A 495 18.63 -11.43 -28.68
N SER A 496 19.14 -11.91 -29.82
CA SER A 496 18.31 -12.69 -30.73
C SER A 496 17.99 -14.06 -30.11
N ILE A 497 16.92 -14.70 -30.59
CA ILE A 497 16.55 -16.05 -30.17
C ILE A 497 17.71 -17.06 -30.32
N ARG A 498 18.58 -16.87 -31.33
CA ARG A 498 19.77 -17.70 -31.55
C ARG A 498 20.82 -17.53 -30.45
N VAL A 499 21.01 -16.29 -29.99
CA VAL A 499 21.94 -16.00 -28.90
C VAL A 499 21.42 -16.64 -27.61
N VAL A 500 20.12 -16.51 -27.32
CA VAL A 500 19.50 -17.15 -26.16
C VAL A 500 19.67 -18.67 -26.20
N ALA A 501 19.31 -19.32 -27.32
CA ALA A 501 19.47 -20.76 -27.49
C ALA A 501 20.93 -21.22 -27.34
N SER A 502 21.88 -20.47 -27.90
CA SER A 502 23.31 -20.74 -27.74
C SER A 502 23.75 -20.59 -26.27
N SER A 503 23.23 -19.60 -25.54
CA SER A 503 23.52 -19.42 -24.11
C SER A 503 22.99 -20.58 -23.27
N PHE A 504 21.82 -21.14 -23.60
CA PHE A 504 21.25 -22.27 -22.85
C PHE A 504 22.10 -23.53 -23.03
N LEU A 505 22.53 -23.82 -24.26
CA LEU A 505 23.41 -24.95 -24.57
C LEU A 505 24.81 -24.83 -23.95
N GLY A 506 25.30 -23.60 -23.78
CA GLY A 506 26.57 -23.31 -23.13
C GLY A 506 26.48 -23.11 -21.61
N SER A 507 25.31 -23.33 -21.02
CA SER A 507 25.09 -23.10 -19.59
C SER A 507 25.66 -24.24 -18.74
N ALA A 508 26.07 -23.92 -17.51
CA ALA A 508 26.47 -24.91 -16.52
C ALA A 508 25.36 -25.94 -16.26
N GLU A 509 24.09 -25.49 -16.27
CA GLU A 509 22.93 -26.38 -16.11
C GLU A 509 22.85 -27.43 -17.23
N PHE A 510 23.06 -27.03 -18.48
CA PHE A 510 23.01 -27.98 -19.61
C PHE A 510 24.14 -29.02 -19.50
N ALA A 511 25.35 -28.57 -19.19
CA ALA A 511 26.51 -29.43 -18.99
C ALA A 511 26.33 -30.38 -17.80
N GLU A 512 25.83 -29.90 -16.67
CA GLU A 512 25.56 -30.73 -15.48
C GLU A 512 24.49 -31.79 -15.77
N ARG A 513 23.46 -31.41 -16.53
CA ARG A 513 22.31 -32.27 -16.78
C ARG A 513 22.55 -33.34 -17.84
N TYR A 514 23.32 -33.02 -18.88
CA TYR A 514 23.48 -33.89 -20.04
C TYR A 514 24.92 -34.32 -20.30
N GLY A 515 25.90 -33.71 -19.62
CA GLY A 515 27.33 -33.98 -19.74
C GLY A 515 28.06 -32.96 -20.61
N ASP A 516 29.35 -32.80 -20.37
CA ASP A 516 30.24 -32.04 -21.23
C ASP A 516 30.49 -32.76 -22.56
N ASN A 517 30.59 -31.99 -23.65
CA ASN A 517 30.97 -32.51 -24.97
C ASN A 517 30.13 -33.70 -25.47
N VAL A 518 28.82 -33.71 -25.17
CA VAL A 518 27.91 -34.75 -25.67
C VAL A 518 27.99 -34.91 -27.18
N SER A 519 27.92 -36.14 -27.68
CA SER A 519 27.88 -36.41 -29.12
C SER A 519 26.61 -35.85 -29.76
N ASP A 520 26.62 -35.58 -31.07
CA ASP A 520 25.41 -35.11 -31.78
C ASP A 520 24.25 -36.11 -31.68
N SER A 521 24.55 -37.42 -31.68
CA SER A 521 23.53 -38.45 -31.51
C SER A 521 22.90 -38.40 -30.12
N THR A 522 23.72 -38.27 -29.07
CA THR A 522 23.23 -38.09 -27.70
C THR A 522 22.40 -36.81 -27.59
N TYR A 523 22.89 -35.71 -28.16
CA TYR A 523 22.23 -34.42 -28.13
C TYR A 523 20.84 -34.45 -28.78
N VAL A 524 20.73 -34.97 -30.01
CA VAL A 524 19.43 -35.08 -30.71
C VAL A 524 18.46 -35.98 -29.92
N ASN A 525 18.93 -37.13 -29.42
CA ASN A 525 18.09 -37.99 -28.58
C ASN A 525 17.63 -37.29 -27.29
N THR A 526 18.46 -36.45 -26.68
CA THR A 526 18.07 -35.62 -25.54
C THR A 526 16.94 -34.66 -25.90
N LEU A 527 17.00 -33.98 -27.04
CA LEU A 527 15.94 -33.06 -27.47
C LEU A 527 14.61 -33.79 -27.73
N TYR A 528 14.64 -34.98 -28.36
CA TYR A 528 13.45 -35.83 -28.49
C TYR A 528 12.83 -36.18 -27.12
N LYS A 529 13.65 -36.54 -26.14
CA LYS A 529 13.18 -36.85 -24.77
C LYS A 529 12.67 -35.62 -24.03
N ASN A 530 13.32 -34.47 -24.20
CA ASN A 530 12.97 -33.24 -23.51
C ASN A 530 11.62 -32.69 -24.01
N VAL A 531 11.45 -32.65 -25.33
CA VAL A 531 10.32 -32.00 -25.99
C VAL A 531 9.17 -32.97 -26.22
N LEU A 532 9.45 -34.18 -26.68
CA LEU A 532 8.44 -35.12 -27.16
C LEU A 532 8.19 -36.29 -26.21
N GLY A 533 9.02 -36.43 -25.16
CA GLY A 533 8.88 -37.50 -24.17
C GLY A 533 9.08 -38.92 -24.72
N ARG A 534 9.71 -39.06 -25.89
CA ARG A 534 9.93 -40.34 -26.59
C ARG A 534 11.35 -40.43 -27.14
N ASP A 535 11.79 -41.64 -27.46
CA ASP A 535 13.03 -41.85 -28.22
C ASP A 535 12.86 -41.38 -29.67
N ALA A 536 13.97 -40.97 -30.30
CA ALA A 536 13.98 -40.61 -31.70
C ALA A 536 13.69 -41.83 -32.58
N ASP A 537 12.85 -41.68 -33.59
CA ASP A 537 12.74 -42.69 -34.63
C ASP A 537 13.97 -42.67 -35.55
N ALA A 538 14.25 -43.78 -36.22
CA ALA A 538 15.45 -43.92 -37.04
C ALA A 538 15.52 -42.89 -38.18
N GLY A 539 14.39 -42.48 -38.75
CA GLY A 539 14.34 -41.49 -39.83
C GLY A 539 14.67 -40.10 -39.32
N GLY A 540 14.01 -39.67 -38.26
CA GLY A 540 14.21 -38.38 -37.61
C GLY A 540 15.63 -38.21 -37.07
N LEU A 541 16.18 -39.24 -36.41
CA LEU A 541 17.56 -39.21 -35.91
C LEU A 541 18.56 -39.05 -37.05
N ASN A 542 18.42 -39.85 -38.12
CA ASN A 542 19.32 -39.77 -39.28
C ASN A 542 19.24 -38.41 -39.99
N TYR A 543 18.04 -37.81 -40.06
CA TYR A 543 17.85 -36.48 -40.63
C TYR A 543 18.66 -35.43 -39.85
N TRP A 544 18.44 -35.31 -38.54
CA TRP A 544 19.12 -34.31 -37.71
C TRP A 544 20.63 -34.51 -37.67
N LEU A 545 21.09 -35.76 -37.60
CA LEU A 545 22.51 -36.08 -37.69
C LEU A 545 23.11 -35.68 -39.04
N GLY A 546 22.39 -35.86 -40.15
CA GLY A 546 22.81 -35.38 -41.46
C GLY A 546 22.98 -33.86 -41.51
N GLN A 547 22.06 -33.11 -40.90
CA GLN A 547 22.15 -31.64 -40.84
C GLN A 547 23.35 -31.17 -40.01
N LEU A 548 23.57 -31.76 -38.84
CA LEU A 548 24.71 -31.42 -37.97
C LEU A 548 26.05 -31.81 -38.60
N ASN A 549 26.17 -33.03 -39.15
CA ASN A 549 27.42 -33.53 -39.74
C ASN A 549 27.83 -32.78 -41.02
N SER A 550 26.85 -32.27 -41.78
CA SER A 550 27.12 -31.46 -42.98
C SER A 550 27.42 -29.99 -42.65
N GLY A 551 27.19 -29.55 -41.41
CA GLY A 551 27.29 -28.15 -40.99
C GLY A 551 26.16 -27.26 -41.55
N ALA A 552 25.11 -27.87 -42.12
CA ALA A 552 23.94 -27.15 -42.62
C ALA A 552 23.13 -26.51 -41.48
N GLU A 553 23.10 -27.17 -40.32
CA GLU A 553 22.50 -26.65 -39.09
C GLU A 553 23.51 -26.64 -37.95
N THR A 554 23.37 -25.68 -37.06
CA THR A 554 24.11 -25.66 -35.79
C THR A 554 23.27 -26.31 -34.69
N ARG A 555 23.89 -26.68 -33.57
CA ARG A 555 23.13 -27.24 -32.42
C ARG A 555 22.04 -26.29 -31.92
N TYR A 556 22.31 -24.98 -31.84
CA TYR A 556 21.29 -24.03 -31.40
C TYR A 556 20.13 -23.93 -32.40
N GLU A 557 20.37 -24.07 -33.71
CA GLU A 557 19.27 -24.12 -34.69
C GLU A 557 18.44 -25.39 -34.57
N VAL A 558 19.07 -26.54 -34.31
CA VAL A 558 18.35 -27.80 -34.01
C VAL A 558 17.49 -27.63 -32.76
N LEU A 559 18.02 -27.07 -31.66
CA LEU A 559 17.24 -26.76 -30.45
C LEU A 559 16.02 -25.88 -30.76
N LEU A 560 16.20 -24.84 -31.56
CA LEU A 560 15.10 -23.96 -31.97
C LEU A 560 14.06 -24.69 -32.81
N GLY A 561 14.48 -25.57 -33.72
CA GLY A 561 13.59 -26.43 -34.49
C GLY A 561 12.71 -27.32 -33.62
N PHE A 562 13.28 -27.93 -32.57
CA PHE A 562 12.50 -28.70 -31.60
C PHE A 562 11.60 -27.80 -30.74
N SER A 563 12.13 -26.69 -30.24
CA SER A 563 11.41 -25.75 -29.37
C SER A 563 10.17 -25.16 -30.06
N GLU A 564 10.26 -24.82 -31.34
CA GLU A 564 9.18 -24.22 -32.12
C GLU A 564 8.42 -25.23 -32.99
N SER A 565 8.66 -26.53 -32.81
CA SER A 565 7.93 -27.59 -33.50
C SER A 565 6.44 -27.55 -33.18
N ALA A 566 5.61 -27.98 -34.13
CA ALA A 566 4.15 -28.07 -33.94
C ALA A 566 3.79 -28.96 -32.74
N GLU A 567 4.50 -30.09 -32.56
CA GLU A 567 4.31 -30.99 -31.42
C GLU A 567 4.56 -30.27 -30.08
N ASN A 568 5.64 -29.48 -29.95
CA ASN A 568 5.92 -28.74 -28.71
C ASN A 568 4.90 -27.63 -28.45
N LYS A 569 4.41 -26.98 -29.51
CA LYS A 569 3.34 -25.97 -29.40
C LYS A 569 2.02 -26.58 -28.92
N THR A 570 1.70 -27.80 -29.36
CA THR A 570 0.55 -28.55 -28.83
C THR A 570 0.72 -28.86 -27.34
N LEU A 571 1.87 -29.39 -26.93
CA LEU A 571 2.15 -29.67 -25.51
C LEU A 571 2.12 -28.41 -24.64
N PHE A 572 2.65 -27.30 -25.16
CA PHE A 572 2.56 -26.00 -24.49
C PHE A 572 1.09 -25.56 -24.32
N THR A 573 0.27 -25.75 -25.35
CA THR A 573 -1.17 -25.43 -25.28
C THR A 573 -1.85 -26.29 -24.22
N GLU A 574 -1.51 -27.58 -24.12
CA GLU A 574 -2.04 -28.46 -23.06
C GLU A 574 -1.60 -28.02 -21.65
N MET A 575 -0.37 -27.52 -21.51
CA MET A 575 0.18 -27.03 -20.24
C MET A 575 -0.43 -25.71 -19.79
N THR A 576 -0.74 -24.81 -20.73
CA THR A 576 -1.06 -23.40 -20.43
C THR A 576 -2.51 -23.01 -20.71
N GLY A 577 -3.21 -23.78 -21.55
CA GLY A 577 -4.51 -23.41 -22.11
C GLY A 577 -4.44 -22.32 -23.20
N LEU A 578 -3.25 -21.84 -23.56
CA LEU A 578 -3.07 -20.75 -24.53
C LEU A 578 -3.05 -21.29 -25.95
N ILE A 579 -3.98 -20.79 -26.76
CA ILE A 579 -4.11 -21.09 -28.20
C ILE A 579 -3.55 -19.94 -29.06
N GLU A 580 -3.51 -20.13 -30.39
CA GLU A 580 -3.07 -19.11 -31.36
C GLU A 580 -3.93 -17.85 -31.41
#